data_AF-A0A5C9ESS8-F1
#
_entry.id   AF-A0A5C9ESS8-F1
#
_cell.length_a   1.000
_cell.length_b   1.000
_cell.length_c   1.000
_cell.angle_alpha   90.00
_cell.angle_beta   90.00
_cell.angle_gamma   90.00
#
_symmetry.space_group_name_H-M   'P 1'
#
loop_
_entity.id
_entity.type
_entity.pdbx_description
1 polymer ?
#
loop_
_entity_poly.entity_id
_entity_poly.type
_entity_poly.pdbx_seq_one_letter_code
_entity_poly.pdbx_strand_id
1 'polypeptide(L)'
;MTDKKEIEEENENNCGWKAYQKIKNALDGLYEILSLSFDEDNVLYQCGLDNLERLKETIVDVLTHDYDSKEIQYKLRELEYGMKHSLFFEEEKEKAKKTK
;
A
#
# COMPACT_ATOMS: atom_id res chain seq x y z
N MET A 1 -19.39 -21.83 28.67
CA MET A 1 -18.73 -22.22 27.40
C MET A 1 -18.77 -21.05 26.41
N THR A 2 -18.73 -19.82 26.94
CA THR A 2 -19.09 -18.59 26.20
C THR A 2 -17.91 -17.64 26.06
N ASP A 3 -16.87 -17.79 26.88
CA ASP A 3 -15.77 -16.81 26.95
C ASP A 3 -14.72 -16.96 25.83
N LYS A 4 -14.54 -18.13 25.22
CA LYS A 4 -13.51 -18.29 24.18
C LYS A 4 -13.87 -17.63 22.85
N LYS A 5 -15.15 -17.59 22.48
CA LYS A 5 -15.60 -16.97 21.22
C LYS A 5 -15.55 -15.44 21.28
N GLU A 6 -15.94 -14.85 22.40
CA GLU A 6 -15.94 -13.38 22.59
C GLU A 6 -14.50 -12.82 22.63
N ILE A 7 -13.56 -13.53 23.25
CA ILE A 7 -12.13 -13.11 23.31
C ILE A 7 -11.43 -13.24 21.94
N GLU A 8 -11.83 -14.18 21.09
CA GLU A 8 -11.29 -14.33 19.73
C GLU A 8 -11.82 -13.22 18.80
N GLU A 9 -13.11 -12.87 18.87
CA GLU A 9 -13.71 -11.77 18.09
C GLU A 9 -13.14 -10.38 18.45
N GLU A 10 -12.87 -10.12 19.73
CA GLU A 10 -12.22 -8.86 20.16
C GLU A 10 -10.78 -8.73 19.62
N ASN A 11 -10.05 -9.83 19.45
CA ASN A 11 -8.68 -9.82 18.94
C ASN A 11 -8.59 -9.68 17.41
N GLU A 12 -9.50 -10.33 16.66
CA GLU A 12 -9.57 -10.18 15.20
C GLU A 12 -9.99 -8.76 14.80
N ASN A 13 -10.99 -8.18 15.48
CA ASN A 13 -11.40 -6.79 15.28
C ASN A 13 -10.24 -5.81 15.52
N ASN A 14 -9.36 -6.13 16.46
CA ASN A 14 -8.18 -5.32 16.77
C ASN A 14 -7.11 -5.42 15.68
N CYS A 15 -6.96 -6.59 15.03
CA CYS A 15 -5.98 -6.79 13.96
C CYS A 15 -6.37 -6.04 12.66
N GLY A 16 -7.63 -6.19 12.22
CA GLY A 16 -8.15 -5.50 11.03
C GLY A 16 -8.13 -3.99 11.19
N TRP A 17 -8.56 -3.49 12.36
CA TRP A 17 -8.53 -2.05 12.67
C TRP A 17 -7.10 -1.49 12.68
N LYS A 18 -6.13 -2.20 13.27
CA LYS A 18 -4.72 -1.80 13.23
C LYS A 18 -4.16 -1.75 11.82
N ALA A 19 -4.52 -2.71 10.96
CA ALA A 19 -4.11 -2.72 9.56
C ALA A 19 -4.69 -1.51 8.81
N TYR A 20 -5.98 -1.22 9.01
CA TYR A 20 -6.64 -0.02 8.47
C TYR A 20 -5.93 1.27 8.92
N GLN A 21 -5.64 1.41 10.22
CA GLN A 21 -4.95 2.60 10.73
C GLN A 21 -3.57 2.79 10.10
N LYS A 22 -2.83 1.70 9.88
CA LYS A 22 -1.52 1.76 9.19
C LYS A 22 -1.67 2.23 7.75
N ILE A 23 -2.65 1.72 7.02
CA ILE A 23 -2.94 2.15 5.64
C ILE A 23 -3.29 3.64 5.61
N LYS A 24 -4.21 4.08 6.47
CA LYS A 24 -4.63 5.47 6.56
C LYS A 24 -3.44 6.39 6.83
N ASN A 25 -2.64 6.10 7.86
CA ASN A 25 -1.50 6.92 8.22
C ASN A 25 -0.44 6.98 7.10
N ALA A 26 -0.26 5.90 6.33
CA ALA A 26 0.63 5.88 5.18
C ALA A 26 0.11 6.77 4.03
N LEU A 27 -1.19 6.70 3.72
CA LEU A 27 -1.81 7.57 2.70
C LEU A 27 -1.73 9.05 3.10
N ASP A 28 -2.04 9.37 4.35
CA ASP A 28 -1.92 10.75 4.87
C ASP A 28 -0.48 11.25 4.76
N GLY A 29 0.50 10.45 5.16
CA GLY A 29 1.92 10.82 5.06
C GLY A 29 2.39 11.04 3.62
N LEU A 30 1.92 10.24 2.66
CA LEU A 30 2.24 10.46 1.24
C LEU A 30 1.60 11.76 0.70
N TYR A 31 0.37 12.06 1.11
CA TYR A 31 -0.30 13.31 0.75
C TYR A 31 0.45 14.53 1.33
N GLU A 32 0.88 14.45 2.59
CA GLU A 32 1.69 15.50 3.23
C GLU A 32 3.02 15.70 2.49
N ILE A 33 3.72 14.62 2.14
CA ILE A 33 4.97 14.71 1.37
C ILE A 33 4.73 15.41 0.03
N LEU A 34 3.69 15.01 -0.72
CA LEU A 34 3.37 15.66 -2.00
C LEU A 34 3.07 17.14 -1.82
N SER A 35 2.25 17.48 -0.83
CA SER A 35 1.81 18.87 -0.56
C SER A 35 2.93 19.76 -0.05
N LEU A 36 3.95 19.19 0.61
CA LEU A 36 5.15 19.91 1.02
C LEU A 36 6.20 20.02 -0.10
N SER A 37 6.18 19.11 -1.08
CA SER A 37 7.24 18.99 -2.09
C SER A 37 6.92 19.69 -3.41
N PHE A 38 5.65 19.92 -3.72
CA PHE A 38 5.21 20.47 -5.00
C PHE A 38 4.12 21.53 -4.81
N ASP A 39 4.14 22.56 -5.64
CA ASP A 39 3.03 23.53 -5.73
C ASP A 39 1.76 22.85 -6.26
N GLU A 40 0.58 23.31 -5.82
CA GLU A 40 -0.70 22.70 -6.20
C GLU A 40 -0.96 22.73 -7.72
N ASP A 41 -0.48 23.78 -8.40
CA ASP A 41 -0.59 23.93 -9.86
C ASP A 41 0.43 23.08 -10.64
N ASN A 42 1.34 22.40 -9.94
CA ASN A 42 2.36 21.56 -10.55
C ASN A 42 1.74 20.26 -11.09
N VAL A 43 2.05 19.91 -12.34
CA VAL A 43 1.59 18.66 -12.96
C VAL A 43 2.01 17.43 -12.15
N LEU A 44 3.17 17.44 -11.50
CA LEU A 44 3.63 16.34 -10.64
C LEU A 44 2.80 16.23 -9.36
N TYR A 45 2.32 17.36 -8.81
CA TYR A 45 1.41 17.34 -7.66
C TYR A 45 0.09 16.67 -8.04
N GLN A 46 -0.51 17.10 -9.16
CA GLN A 46 -1.76 16.53 -9.67
C GLN A 46 -1.62 15.03 -9.97
N CYS A 47 -0.56 14.62 -10.68
CA CYS A 47 -0.27 13.21 -10.91
C CYS A 47 -0.03 12.42 -9.60
N GLY A 48 0.57 13.05 -8.59
CA GLY A 48 0.73 12.46 -7.27
C GLY A 48 -0.61 12.20 -6.59
N LEU A 49 -1.53 13.16 -6.64
CA LEU A 49 -2.88 13.04 -6.10
C LEU A 49 -3.69 11.96 -6.84
N ASP A 50 -3.64 11.93 -8.17
CA ASP A 50 -4.31 10.91 -8.98
C ASP A 50 -3.86 9.49 -8.59
N ASN A 51 -2.56 9.32 -8.36
CA ASN A 51 -1.99 8.04 -7.91
C ASN A 51 -2.45 7.67 -6.49
N LEU A 52 -2.55 8.64 -5.57
CA LEU A 52 -3.06 8.40 -4.22
C LEU A 52 -4.55 8.03 -4.22
N GLU A 53 -5.34 8.70 -5.04
CA GLU A 53 -6.76 8.37 -5.22
C GLU A 53 -6.92 6.95 -5.77
N ARG A 54 -6.16 6.60 -6.82
CA ARG A 54 -6.17 5.25 -7.38
C ARG A 54 -5.78 4.20 -6.35
N LEU A 55 -4.79 4.49 -5.50
CA LEU A 55 -4.35 3.58 -4.45
C LEU A 55 -5.45 3.36 -3.40
N LYS A 56 -6.11 4.43 -2.95
CA LYS A 56 -7.27 4.37 -2.05
C LYS A 56 -8.38 3.50 -2.64
N GLU A 57 -8.77 3.72 -3.90
CA GLU A 57 -9.79 2.94 -4.59
C GLU A 57 -9.41 1.46 -4.68
N THR A 58 -8.18 1.16 -5.08
CA THR A 58 -7.69 -0.22 -5.19
C THR A 58 -7.74 -0.95 -3.85
N ILE A 59 -7.40 -0.27 -2.75
CA ILE A 59 -7.48 -0.84 -1.40
C ILE A 59 -8.93 -1.17 -1.05
N VAL A 60 -9.87 -0.27 -1.32
CA VAL A 60 -11.30 -0.51 -1.09
C VAL A 60 -11.79 -1.68 -1.94
N ASP A 61 -11.40 -1.76 -3.20
CA ASP A 61 -11.77 -2.87 -4.09
C ASP A 61 -11.26 -4.21 -3.55
N VAL A 62 -10.00 -4.27 -3.09
CA VAL A 62 -9.42 -5.50 -2.50
C VAL A 62 -10.17 -5.93 -1.24
N LEU A 63 -10.61 -4.97 -0.42
CA LEU A 63 -11.32 -5.25 0.84
C LEU A 63 -12.80 -5.60 0.65
N THR A 64 -13.43 -5.13 -0.43
CA THR A 64 -14.88 -5.31 -0.68
C THR A 64 -15.19 -6.47 -1.60
N HIS A 65 -14.23 -6.94 -2.39
CA HIS A 65 -14.39 -8.11 -3.23
C HIS A 65 -14.21 -9.41 -2.43
N ASP A 66 -15.04 -10.40 -2.78
CA ASP A 66 -15.03 -11.73 -2.18
C ASP A 66 -13.93 -12.60 -2.83
N TYR A 67 -12.68 -12.15 -2.75
CA TYR A 67 -11.53 -12.91 -3.26
C TYR A 67 -11.25 -14.11 -2.37
N ASP A 68 -10.84 -15.23 -2.97
CA ASP A 68 -10.23 -16.32 -2.20
C ASP A 68 -8.94 -15.80 -1.54
N SER A 69 -8.75 -16.11 -0.25
CA SER A 69 -7.60 -15.68 0.53
C SER A 69 -6.26 -16.05 -0.14
N LYS A 70 -6.23 -17.21 -0.82
CA LYS A 70 -5.05 -17.65 -1.59
C LYS A 70 -4.77 -16.77 -2.80
N GLU A 71 -5.81 -16.29 -3.48
CA GLU A 71 -5.67 -15.41 -4.64
C GLU A 71 -5.09 -14.05 -4.23
N ILE A 72 -5.59 -13.46 -3.13
CA ILE A 72 -5.03 -12.23 -2.56
C ILE A 72 -3.56 -12.45 -2.20
N GLN A 73 -3.23 -13.52 -1.48
CA GLN A 73 -1.85 -13.82 -1.08
C GLN A 73 -0.90 -14.01 -2.27
N TYR A 74 -1.39 -14.55 -3.39
CA TYR A 74 -0.61 -14.69 -4.60
C TYR A 74 -0.35 -13.33 -5.25
N LYS A 75 -1.41 -12.53 -5.45
CA LYS A 75 -1.31 -11.18 -6.03
C LYS A 75 -0.42 -10.26 -5.20
N LEU A 76 -0.52 -10.31 -3.86
CA LEU A 76 0.35 -9.54 -2.96
C LEU A 76 1.82 -9.95 -3.07
N ARG A 77 2.11 -11.24 -3.22
CA ARG A 77 3.49 -11.72 -3.44
C ARG A 77 4.06 -11.29 -4.79
N GLU A 78 3.23 -11.33 -5.83
CA GLU A 78 3.60 -10.84 -7.16
C GLU A 78 3.91 -9.34 -7.12
N LEU A 79 3.06 -8.56 -6.44
CA LEU A 79 3.28 -7.14 -6.22
C LEU A 79 4.58 -6.87 -5.44
N GLU A 80 4.80 -7.59 -4.34
CA GLU A 80 6.03 -7.46 -3.54
C GLU A 80 7.28 -7.75 -4.38
N TYR A 81 7.23 -8.78 -5.22
CA TYR A 81 8.32 -9.14 -6.12
C TYR A 81 8.57 -8.04 -7.17
N GLY A 82 7.52 -7.55 -7.82
CA GLY A 82 7.60 -6.47 -8.80
C GLY A 82 8.14 -5.16 -8.21
N MET A 83 7.66 -4.78 -7.03
CA MET A 83 8.13 -3.60 -6.31
C MET A 83 9.60 -3.73 -5.93
N LYS A 84 10.05 -4.90 -5.44
CA LYS A 84 11.46 -5.11 -5.11
C LYS A 84 12.33 -4.97 -6.35
N HIS A 85 11.89 -5.53 -7.48
CA HIS A 85 12.59 -5.43 -8.74
C HIS A 85 12.72 -3.98 -9.23
N SER A 86 11.67 -3.17 -9.12
CA SER A 86 11.69 -1.76 -9.54
C SER A 86 12.45 -0.85 -8.58
N LEU A 87 12.25 -0.98 -7.26
CA LEU A 87 12.81 -0.05 -6.27
C LEU A 87 14.28 -0.33 -5.92
N PHE A 88 14.74 -1.59 -5.98
CA PHE A 88 16.06 -1.96 -5.46
C PHE A 88 17.05 -2.47 -6.51
N PHE A 89 16.58 -3.00 -7.64
CA PHE A 89 17.46 -3.64 -8.63
C PHE A 89 17.68 -2.82 -9.92
N GLU A 90 16.95 -1.73 -10.15
CA GLU A 90 17.26 -0.79 -11.22
C GLU A 90 18.46 0.10 -10.87
N GLU A 91 18.64 0.47 -9.59
CA GLU A 91 19.83 1.20 -9.13
C GLU A 91 21.14 0.43 -9.36
N GLU A 92 21.15 -0.90 -9.21
CA GLU A 92 22.34 -1.72 -9.45
C GLU A 92 22.68 -1.83 -10.94
N LYS A 93 21.67 -1.88 -11.82
CA LYS A 93 21.86 -1.88 -13.28
C LYS A 93 22.38 -0.54 -13.80
N GLU A 94 21.97 0.58 -13.20
CA GLU A 94 22.51 1.92 -13.51
C GLU A 94 23.95 2.09 -13.01
N LYS A 95 24.25 1.65 -11.78
CA LYS A 95 25.61 1.70 -11.21
C LYS A 95 26.59 0.80 -11.97
N ALA A 96 26.16 -0.35 -12.47
CA ALA A 96 26.99 -1.24 -13.29
C ALA A 96 27.27 -0.71 -14.71
N LYS A 97 26.42 0.17 -15.25
CA LYS A 97 26.61 0.80 -16.57
C LYS A 97 27.53 2.03 -16.54
N LYS A 98 27.65 2.71 -15.40
CA LYS A 98 28.52 3.90 -15.24
C LYS A 98 30.00 3.57 -14.95
N THR A 99 30.33 2.29 -14.76
CA THR A 99 31.70 1.81 -14.45
C THR A 99 32.37 1.10 -15.64
N LYS A 100 31.89 1.32 -16.87
CA LYS A 100 32.51 0.82 -18.11
C LYS A 100 32.84 1.97 -19.05
#